data_AF-A0AAU2I3F8-F1
#
_entry.id   AF-A0AAU2I3F8-F1
#
_cell.length_a   1.000
_cell.length_b   1.000
_cell.length_c   1.000
_cell.angle_alpha   90.00
_cell.angle_beta   90.00
_cell.angle_gamma   90.00
#
_symmetry.space_group_name_H-M   'P 1'
#
loop_
_entity.id
_entity.type
_entity.pdbx_description
1 polymer ?
#
loop_
_entity_poly.entity_id
_entity_poly.type
_entity_poly.pdbx_seq_one_letter_code
_entity_poly.pdbx_strand_id
1 'polypeptide(L)'
;MPPRPSSRLRRTEAQRNLIHGIETLSWGFPEEKPEYRDAHPQFALLATGASPRVQLENWLHDTATLYLFQVRGGFYEGRSWHWPDEEAERRLKYPQRFGIEPLARLENIPLGPKGPLTEAGSDAIRRSGTDRGMGKLVQMPAQRLLELAGIPFDPDEPEDVPLDKSPGFTAEQVEGKKKPQRRRRGAGYISDPKKRRAIELHAEDHAIAHYEKDGWTVERLGKPYDLRCTRGAEERHVEVKGTTGAATSVELTINEVLHARDKDNTVDLYVVSDIKVDTRTDPYTASGNKVTLFTNWEPAEEDLRPRKYEYRLPDTTN
;
A
#
# COMPACT_ATOMS: atom_id res chain seq x y z
N MET A 1 14.52 44.43 17.01
CA MET A 1 13.90 43.60 15.95
C MET A 1 13.63 42.21 16.52
N PRO A 2 12.41 41.69 16.47
CA PRO A 2 12.16 40.31 16.85
C PRO A 2 12.74 39.37 15.78
N PRO A 3 13.25 38.18 16.16
CA PRO A 3 13.75 37.22 15.18
C PRO A 3 12.61 36.72 14.30
N ARG A 4 12.85 36.62 13.00
CA ARG A 4 11.90 36.04 12.04
C ARG A 4 11.61 34.58 12.43
N PRO A 5 10.34 34.14 12.41
CA PRO A 5 10.03 32.74 12.66
C PRO A 5 10.68 31.87 11.58
N SER A 6 11.40 30.84 12.02
CA SER A 6 11.92 29.77 11.17
C SER A 6 10.80 29.24 10.26
N SER A 7 11.02 29.31 8.95
CA SER A 7 10.12 28.75 7.95
C SER A 7 10.07 27.24 8.13
N ARG A 8 9.01 26.75 8.80
CA ARG A 8 8.59 25.35 8.65
C ARG A 8 8.31 25.15 7.17
N LEU A 9 9.11 24.32 6.49
CA LEU A 9 8.75 23.79 5.17
C LEU A 9 7.42 23.05 5.32
N ARG A 10 6.31 23.71 4.98
CA ARG A 10 5.01 23.05 4.86
C ARG A 10 5.12 22.08 3.68
N ARG A 11 4.78 20.81 3.90
CA ARG A 11 4.73 19.79 2.84
C ARG A 11 3.80 20.27 1.72
N THR A 12 4.16 20.01 0.47
CA THR A 12 3.22 20.22 -0.65
C THR A 12 2.08 19.21 -0.57
N GLU A 13 0.94 19.48 -1.21
CA GLU A 13 -0.16 18.50 -1.32
C GLU A 13 0.31 17.20 -2.00
N ALA A 14 1.05 17.32 -3.11
CA ALA A 14 1.59 16.17 -3.84
C ALA A 14 2.47 15.27 -2.96
N GLN A 15 3.31 15.84 -2.09
CA GLN A 15 4.12 15.07 -1.15
C GLN A 15 3.27 14.35 -0.10
N ARG A 16 2.22 15.00 0.41
CA ARG A 16 1.29 14.37 1.36
C ARG A 16 0.54 13.22 0.70
N ASN A 17 0.14 13.39 -0.56
CA ASN A 17 -0.59 12.36 -1.29
C ASN A 17 0.30 11.15 -1.63
N LEU A 18 1.56 11.38 -1.98
CA LEU A 18 2.55 10.31 -2.17
C LEU A 18 2.77 9.51 -0.89
N ILE A 19 3.00 10.19 0.23
CA ILE A 19 3.15 9.55 1.55
C ILE A 19 1.92 8.71 1.87
N HIS A 20 0.74 9.30 1.74
CA HIS A 20 -0.51 8.61 2.04
C HIS A 20 -0.69 7.37 1.17
N GLY A 21 -0.47 7.47 -0.15
CA GLY A 21 -0.60 6.34 -1.06
C GLY A 21 0.38 5.19 -0.77
N ILE A 22 1.60 5.50 -0.29
CA ILE A 22 2.56 4.48 0.15
C ILE A 22 2.11 3.84 1.47
N GLU A 23 1.60 4.62 2.42
CA GLU A 23 1.09 4.12 3.71
C GLU A 23 -0.14 3.23 3.54
N THR A 24 -1.02 3.55 2.59
CA THR A 24 -2.27 2.84 2.30
C THR A 24 -2.17 1.91 1.11
N LEU A 25 -0.97 1.72 0.55
CA LEU A 25 -0.68 0.79 -0.54
C LEU A 25 -1.56 1.00 -1.77
N SER A 26 -1.86 2.26 -2.08
CA SER A 26 -2.82 2.69 -3.09
C SER A 26 -2.25 3.82 -3.94
N TRP A 27 -2.43 3.74 -5.26
CA TRP A 27 -2.17 4.86 -6.17
C TRP A 27 -3.42 5.22 -6.96
N GLY A 28 -3.52 6.48 -7.38
CA GLY A 28 -4.71 7.02 -8.03
C GLY A 28 -4.40 8.05 -9.11
N PHE A 29 -5.25 8.06 -10.13
CA PHE A 29 -5.21 9.00 -11.25
C PHE A 29 -6.50 9.83 -11.32
N PRO A 30 -6.41 11.10 -11.78
CA PRO A 30 -7.54 12.01 -11.83
C PRO A 30 -8.60 11.64 -12.87
N GLU A 31 -8.24 10.86 -13.88
CA GLU A 31 -9.12 10.44 -14.95
C GLU A 31 -8.80 9.00 -15.35
N GLU A 32 -9.83 8.29 -15.82
CA GLU A 32 -9.67 7.00 -16.48
C GLU A 32 -9.16 7.24 -17.92
N LYS A 33 -8.26 6.37 -18.39
CA LYS A 33 -7.89 6.31 -19.80
C LYS A 33 -8.30 4.95 -20.38
N PRO A 34 -8.76 4.89 -21.65
CA PRO A 34 -9.15 3.61 -22.27
C PRO A 34 -8.05 2.54 -22.19
N GLU A 35 -6.79 2.95 -22.27
CA GLU A 35 -5.63 2.06 -22.16
C GLU A 35 -5.50 1.35 -20.80
N TYR A 36 -6.20 1.78 -19.76
CA TYR A 36 -6.14 1.15 -18.43
C TYR A 36 -7.14 0.01 -18.23
N ARG A 37 -8.23 -0.04 -19.02
CA ARG A 37 -9.37 -0.95 -18.75
C ARG A 37 -8.98 -2.42 -18.74
N ASP A 38 -8.16 -2.81 -19.71
CA ASP A 38 -7.72 -4.19 -19.92
C ASP A 38 -6.23 -4.36 -19.58
N ALA A 39 -5.61 -3.32 -18.99
CA ALA A 39 -4.20 -3.35 -18.65
C ALA A 39 -3.98 -4.00 -17.28
N HIS A 40 -2.98 -4.88 -17.26
CA HIS A 40 -2.55 -5.60 -16.08
C HIS A 40 -1.05 -5.32 -15.87
N PRO A 41 -0.68 -4.08 -15.51
CA PRO A 41 0.71 -3.79 -15.22
C PRO A 41 1.14 -4.60 -14.00
N GLN A 42 2.32 -5.22 -14.07
CA GLN A 42 2.90 -6.00 -12.95
C GLN A 42 3.67 -5.10 -11.98
N PHE A 43 4.24 -4.00 -12.49
CA PHE A 43 5.08 -3.08 -11.74
C PHE A 43 4.67 -1.63 -11.97
N ALA A 44 4.90 -0.80 -10.95
CA ALA A 44 4.81 0.64 -11.05
C ALA A 44 6.13 1.29 -10.63
N LEU A 45 6.51 2.34 -11.33
CA LEU A 45 7.68 3.16 -11.04
C LEU A 45 7.26 4.60 -10.82
N LEU A 46 7.64 5.14 -9.66
CA LEU A 46 7.61 6.57 -9.41
C LEU A 46 9.04 7.09 -9.38
N ALA A 47 9.28 8.28 -9.92
CA ALA A 47 10.60 8.88 -9.96
C ALA A 47 10.61 10.28 -9.34
N THR A 48 11.69 10.60 -8.62
CA THR A 48 11.97 11.94 -8.13
C THR A 48 13.44 12.30 -8.38
N GLY A 49 13.76 13.60 -8.33
CA GLY A 49 15.14 14.08 -8.48
C GLY A 49 15.51 14.58 -9.88
N ALA A 50 14.78 14.17 -10.92
CA ALA A 50 14.94 14.68 -12.29
C ALA A 50 13.79 15.61 -12.70
N SER A 51 14.07 16.60 -13.56
CA SER A 51 13.06 17.54 -14.07
C SER A 51 12.45 17.02 -15.38
N PRO A 52 11.15 16.67 -15.45
CA PRO A 52 10.56 16.07 -16.63
C PRO A 52 10.34 17.05 -17.80
N ARG A 53 10.40 18.36 -17.56
CA ARG A 53 10.14 19.41 -18.57
C ARG A 53 11.38 19.76 -19.38
N VAL A 54 12.02 18.74 -19.94
CA VAL A 54 13.19 18.84 -20.82
C VAL A 54 13.01 17.93 -22.03
N GLN A 55 13.80 18.18 -23.08
CA GLN A 55 13.90 17.27 -24.24
C GLN A 55 14.44 15.91 -23.80
N LEU A 56 14.06 14.85 -24.54
CA LEU A 56 14.42 13.48 -24.18
C LEU A 56 15.95 13.30 -24.13
N GLU A 57 16.71 13.89 -25.07
CA GLU A 57 18.17 13.74 -25.05
C GLU A 57 18.77 14.24 -23.73
N ASN A 58 18.32 15.39 -23.25
CA ASN A 58 18.76 15.96 -21.97
C ASN A 58 18.30 15.12 -20.77
N TRP A 59 17.08 14.58 -20.81
CA TRP A 59 16.55 13.71 -19.76
C TRP A 59 17.39 12.44 -19.60
N LEU A 60 17.81 11.82 -20.70
CA LEU A 60 18.60 10.59 -20.69
C LEU A 60 20.03 10.79 -20.13
N HIS A 61 20.49 12.02 -19.97
CA HIS A 61 21.78 12.33 -19.33
C HIS A 61 21.67 12.52 -17.81
N ASP A 62 20.46 12.55 -17.25
CA ASP A 62 20.21 12.81 -15.83
C ASP A 62 20.14 11.51 -15.01
N THR A 63 20.00 11.67 -13.69
CA THR A 63 19.76 10.59 -12.74
C THR A 63 18.51 10.85 -11.92
N ALA A 64 17.86 9.80 -11.45
CA ALA A 64 16.69 9.91 -10.57
C ALA A 64 16.75 8.91 -9.41
N THR A 65 15.97 9.18 -8.37
CA THR A 65 15.56 8.16 -7.42
C THR A 65 14.31 7.47 -7.97
N LEU A 66 14.38 6.15 -8.13
CA LEU A 66 13.24 5.32 -8.54
C LEU A 66 12.65 4.61 -7.32
N TYR A 67 11.32 4.62 -7.23
CA TYR A 67 10.54 3.86 -6.27
C TYR A 67 9.84 2.75 -7.04
N LEU A 68 10.28 1.52 -6.83
CA LEU A 68 9.74 0.32 -7.45
C LEU A 68 8.63 -0.26 -6.59
N PHE A 69 7.49 -0.51 -7.20
CA PHE A 69 6.34 -1.16 -6.59
C PHE A 69 5.92 -2.35 -7.44
N GLN A 70 5.46 -3.42 -6.79
CA GLN A 70 4.62 -4.41 -7.45
C GLN A 70 3.19 -3.87 -7.49
N VAL A 71 2.51 -4.03 -8.61
CA VAL A 71 1.09 -3.70 -8.70
C VAL A 71 0.30 -4.89 -8.19
N ARG A 72 -0.63 -4.65 -7.27
CA ARG A 72 -1.52 -5.68 -6.74
C ARG A 72 -2.96 -5.36 -7.10
N GLY A 73 -3.58 -6.33 -7.78
CA GLY A 73 -4.88 -6.14 -8.41
C GLY A 73 -4.81 -5.24 -9.64
N GLY A 74 -5.82 -5.34 -10.49
CA GLY A 74 -5.96 -4.45 -11.64
C GLY A 74 -6.43 -3.05 -11.27
N PHE A 75 -6.53 -2.21 -12.30
CA PHE A 75 -7.18 -0.92 -12.22
C PHE A 75 -8.64 -1.04 -11.77
N TYR A 76 -9.08 -0.17 -10.85
CA TYR A 76 -10.45 -0.14 -10.37
C TYR A 76 -10.97 1.29 -10.11
N GLU A 77 -12.29 1.45 -10.14
CA GLU A 77 -12.95 2.70 -9.76
C GLU A 77 -13.04 2.79 -8.23
N GLY A 78 -12.31 3.73 -7.63
CA GLY A 78 -12.40 4.07 -6.22
C GLY A 78 -13.52 5.07 -5.95
N ARG A 79 -14.30 4.83 -4.90
CA ARG A 79 -15.51 5.62 -4.58
C ARG A 79 -15.41 6.39 -3.26
N SER A 80 -14.41 6.07 -2.45
CA SER A 80 -14.12 6.70 -1.17
C SER A 80 -13.25 7.96 -1.34
N TRP A 81 -13.38 8.95 -0.45
CA TRP A 81 -12.31 9.95 -0.31
C TRP A 81 -11.15 9.28 0.39
N HIS A 82 -10.04 9.16 -0.31
CA HIS A 82 -8.89 8.40 0.14
C HIS A 82 -7.72 9.33 0.44
N TRP A 83 -7.37 10.21 -0.50
CA TRP A 83 -6.24 11.12 -0.31
C TRP A 83 -6.56 12.29 0.63
N PRO A 84 -5.57 12.83 1.36
CA PRO A 84 -5.77 13.94 2.30
C PRO A 84 -6.45 15.17 1.69
N ASP A 85 -6.20 15.46 0.42
CA ASP A 85 -6.81 16.58 -0.29
C ASP A 85 -8.25 16.28 -0.76
N GLU A 86 -8.57 15.03 -1.06
CA GLU A 86 -9.96 14.58 -1.28
C GLU A 86 -10.79 14.71 -0.01
N GLU A 87 -10.23 14.33 1.14
CA GLU A 87 -10.88 14.48 2.44
C GLU A 87 -11.09 15.95 2.82
N ALA A 88 -10.05 16.78 2.63
CA ALA A 88 -10.11 18.20 2.95
C ALA A 88 -11.12 18.95 2.06
N GLU A 89 -11.15 18.65 0.77
CA GLU A 89 -12.08 19.28 -0.18
C GLU A 89 -13.44 18.58 -0.25
N ARG A 90 -13.60 17.42 0.37
CA ARG A 90 -14.81 16.59 0.30
C ARG A 90 -15.20 16.27 -1.15
N ARG A 91 -14.20 15.92 -1.95
CA ARG A 91 -14.35 15.70 -3.39
C ARG A 91 -13.46 14.56 -3.85
N LEU A 92 -14.05 13.63 -4.59
CA LEU A 92 -13.30 12.57 -5.26
C LEU A 92 -12.48 13.21 -6.38
N LYS A 93 -11.15 13.09 -6.30
CA LYS A 93 -10.20 13.64 -7.26
C LYS A 93 -9.47 12.56 -8.02
N TYR A 94 -9.27 11.39 -7.43
CA TYR A 94 -8.49 10.29 -7.99
C TYR A 94 -9.34 9.01 -8.06
N PRO A 95 -10.36 8.98 -8.94
CA PRO A 95 -11.30 7.86 -9.03
C PRO A 95 -10.66 6.60 -9.64
N GLN A 96 -9.65 6.73 -10.51
CA GLN A 96 -9.02 5.57 -11.13
C GLN A 96 -7.85 5.10 -10.26
N ARG A 97 -7.93 3.91 -9.66
CA ARG A 97 -6.96 3.44 -8.64
C ARG A 97 -6.39 2.06 -8.96
N PHE A 98 -5.30 1.72 -8.28
CA PHE A 98 -4.73 0.37 -8.23
C PHE A 98 -3.91 0.20 -6.93
N GLY A 99 -3.69 -1.05 -6.53
CA GLY A 99 -2.87 -1.38 -5.37
C GLY A 99 -1.37 -1.35 -5.71
N ILE A 100 -0.56 -0.87 -4.77
CA ILE A 100 0.90 -0.82 -4.90
C ILE A 100 1.56 -1.44 -3.66
N GLU A 101 2.48 -2.38 -3.87
CA GLU A 101 3.31 -2.97 -2.83
C GLU A 101 4.76 -2.44 -2.99
N PRO A 102 5.28 -1.62 -2.06
CA PRO A 102 6.64 -1.07 -2.15
C PRO A 102 7.68 -2.18 -2.17
N LEU A 103 8.51 -2.28 -3.20
CA LEU A 103 9.56 -3.30 -3.31
C LEU A 103 10.94 -2.76 -2.99
N ALA A 104 11.31 -1.61 -3.59
CA ALA A 104 12.65 -1.06 -3.44
C ALA A 104 12.72 0.44 -3.75
N ARG A 105 13.65 1.11 -3.08
CA ARG A 105 14.06 2.50 -3.35
C ARG A 105 15.46 2.49 -3.93
N LEU A 106 15.60 2.92 -5.18
CA LEU A 106 16.83 2.90 -5.95
C LEU A 106 17.32 4.34 -6.16
N GLU A 107 18.45 4.72 -5.57
CA GLU A 107 18.97 6.09 -5.62
C GLU A 107 19.98 6.29 -6.76
N ASN A 108 20.06 7.52 -7.29
CA ASN A 108 21.05 7.94 -8.30
C ASN A 108 21.07 7.05 -9.56
N ILE A 109 19.89 6.66 -10.03
CA ILE A 109 19.73 5.78 -11.18
C ILE A 109 19.87 6.57 -12.48
N PRO A 110 20.82 6.21 -13.37
CA PRO A 110 20.92 6.81 -14.69
C PRO A 110 19.63 6.60 -15.48
N LEU A 111 19.13 7.66 -16.12
CA LEU A 111 17.92 7.61 -16.93
C LEU A 111 18.18 7.23 -18.40
N GLY A 112 19.45 7.24 -18.83
CA GLY A 112 19.89 6.84 -20.15
C GLY A 112 20.26 5.36 -20.28
N PRO A 113 20.96 4.97 -21.37
CA PRO A 113 21.26 3.57 -21.70
C PRO A 113 22.09 2.79 -20.67
N LYS A 114 22.76 3.49 -19.74
CA LYS A 114 23.50 2.88 -18.62
C LYS A 114 22.61 2.49 -17.45
N GLY A 115 21.35 2.92 -17.47
CA GLY A 115 20.36 2.64 -16.43
C GLY A 115 19.68 1.27 -16.59
N PRO A 116 18.82 0.92 -15.63
CA PRO A 116 18.03 -0.30 -15.67
C PRO A 116 16.80 -0.18 -16.59
N LEU A 117 16.43 1.04 -17.00
CA LEU A 117 15.26 1.30 -17.83
C LEU A 117 15.59 1.22 -19.32
N THR A 118 14.63 0.77 -20.12
CA THR A 118 14.64 1.03 -21.56
C THR A 118 14.43 2.52 -21.82
N GLU A 119 14.83 3.02 -22.99
CA GLU A 119 14.56 4.42 -23.38
C GLU A 119 13.06 4.74 -23.30
N ALA A 120 12.20 3.83 -23.76
CA ALA A 120 10.75 3.97 -23.69
C ALA A 120 10.23 4.04 -22.24
N GLY A 121 10.78 3.23 -21.32
CA GLY A 121 10.43 3.28 -19.90
C GLY A 121 10.89 4.57 -19.22
N SER A 122 12.10 5.04 -19.56
CA SER A 122 12.62 6.31 -19.07
C SER A 122 11.80 7.51 -19.59
N ASP A 123 11.48 7.52 -20.88
CA ASP A 123 10.63 8.56 -21.48
C ASP A 123 9.19 8.53 -20.95
N ALA A 124 8.66 7.35 -20.63
CA ALA A 124 7.35 7.21 -19.98
C ALA A 124 7.30 7.93 -18.62
N ILE A 125 8.35 7.82 -17.80
CA ILE A 125 8.47 8.58 -16.54
C ILE A 125 8.47 10.08 -16.82
N ARG A 126 9.29 10.52 -17.78
CA ARG A 126 9.37 11.94 -18.19
C ARG A 126 8.00 12.48 -18.62
N ARG A 127 7.31 11.76 -19.53
CA ARG A 127 5.99 12.14 -20.05
C ARG A 127 4.94 12.15 -18.95
N SER A 128 4.93 11.18 -18.03
CA SER A 128 4.05 11.18 -16.86
C SER A 128 4.21 12.46 -16.03
N GLY A 129 5.45 12.88 -15.76
CA GLY A 129 5.74 14.13 -15.04
C GLY A 129 5.26 15.41 -15.74
N THR A 130 5.05 15.38 -17.06
CA THR A 130 4.47 16.49 -17.83
C THR A 130 2.96 16.39 -18.05
N ASP A 131 2.38 15.20 -17.83
CA ASP A 131 0.95 14.90 -18.04
C ASP A 131 0.25 14.64 -16.70
N ARG A 132 0.35 15.61 -15.78
CA ARG A 132 -0.32 15.56 -14.46
C ARG A 132 -0.06 14.29 -13.63
N GLY A 133 1.08 13.62 -13.85
CA GLY A 133 1.42 12.36 -13.16
C GLY A 133 0.65 11.14 -13.66
N MET A 134 -0.02 11.24 -14.81
CA MET A 134 -0.72 10.11 -15.43
C MET A 134 0.28 9.02 -15.80
N GLY A 135 0.01 7.80 -15.35
CA GLY A 135 0.77 6.62 -15.70
C GLY A 135 0.92 6.45 -17.21
N LYS A 136 2.05 5.87 -17.62
CA LYS A 136 2.34 5.52 -19.01
C LYS A 136 2.67 4.04 -19.03
N LEU A 137 1.79 3.24 -19.64
CA LEU A 137 2.01 1.80 -19.78
C LEU A 137 3.16 1.56 -20.76
N VAL A 138 4.12 0.75 -20.32
CA VAL A 138 5.28 0.36 -21.13
C VAL A 138 5.53 -1.12 -20.92
N GLN A 139 5.69 -1.84 -22.03
CA GLN A 139 6.19 -3.21 -22.00
C GLN A 139 7.72 -3.15 -21.92
N MET A 140 8.27 -3.54 -20.78
CA MET A 140 9.71 -3.70 -20.62
C MET A 140 10.06 -4.74 -19.55
N PRO A 141 11.23 -5.40 -19.65
CA PRO A 141 11.65 -6.37 -18.67
C PRO A 141 12.02 -5.69 -17.33
N ALA A 142 11.57 -6.26 -16.19
CA ALA A 142 11.83 -5.73 -14.85
C ALA A 142 13.14 -6.25 -14.22
N GLN A 143 13.79 -7.24 -14.83
CA GLN A 143 14.92 -7.99 -14.28
C GLN A 143 16.04 -7.06 -13.78
N ARG A 144 16.47 -6.09 -14.59
CA ARG A 144 17.54 -5.15 -14.17
C ARG A 144 17.16 -4.31 -12.95
N LEU A 145 15.87 -4.02 -12.74
CA LEU A 145 15.41 -3.29 -11.56
C LEU A 145 15.46 -4.19 -10.32
N LEU A 146 15.04 -5.45 -10.47
CA LEU A 146 15.05 -6.45 -9.39
C LEU A 146 16.48 -6.84 -8.99
N GLU A 147 17.36 -7.08 -9.97
CA GLU A 147 18.80 -7.32 -9.76
C GLU A 147 19.45 -6.17 -8.98
N LEU A 148 19.20 -4.93 -9.41
CA LEU A 148 19.76 -3.75 -8.74
C LEU A 148 19.20 -3.57 -7.33
N ALA A 149 17.96 -4.00 -7.10
CA ALA A 149 17.32 -4.00 -5.79
C ALA A 149 17.79 -5.16 -4.89
N GLY A 150 18.55 -6.13 -5.42
CA GLY A 150 18.93 -7.34 -4.71
C GLY A 150 17.76 -8.28 -4.42
N ILE A 151 16.68 -8.18 -5.19
CA ILE A 151 15.46 -8.98 -5.03
C ILE A 151 15.60 -10.22 -5.91
N PRO A 152 15.53 -11.45 -5.36
CA PRO A 152 15.52 -12.65 -6.16
C PRO A 152 14.20 -12.74 -6.95
N PHE A 153 14.27 -13.28 -8.16
CA PHE A 153 13.11 -13.50 -9.02
C PHE A 153 13.34 -14.74 -9.87
N ASP A 154 12.26 -15.41 -10.24
CA ASP A 154 12.28 -16.44 -11.28
C ASP A 154 12.30 -15.76 -12.66
N PRO A 155 13.25 -16.04 -13.56
CA PRO A 155 13.23 -15.50 -14.92
C PRO A 155 11.98 -15.89 -15.72
N ASP A 156 11.38 -17.04 -15.43
CA ASP A 156 10.17 -17.55 -16.07
C ASP A 156 8.90 -16.96 -15.43
N GLU A 157 8.95 -16.59 -14.15
CA GLU A 157 7.87 -15.94 -13.40
C GLU A 157 8.35 -14.65 -12.69
N PRO A 158 8.82 -13.63 -13.44
CA PRO A 158 9.45 -12.44 -12.84
C PRO A 158 8.49 -11.55 -12.07
N GLU A 159 7.19 -11.85 -12.14
CA GLU A 159 6.13 -11.18 -11.40
C GLU A 159 5.89 -11.74 -10.01
N ASP A 160 6.36 -12.95 -9.70
CA ASP A 160 6.26 -13.55 -8.37
C ASP A 160 7.42 -13.09 -7.49
N VAL A 161 7.28 -11.87 -6.97
CA VAL A 161 8.33 -11.22 -6.18
C VAL A 161 8.17 -11.59 -4.70
N PRO A 162 9.15 -12.29 -4.09
CA PRO A 162 9.09 -12.65 -2.68
C PRO A 162 9.19 -11.39 -1.80
N LEU A 163 8.13 -11.13 -1.05
CA LEU A 163 8.00 -9.97 -0.19
C LEU A 163 8.98 -10.02 0.99
N ASP A 164 9.28 -11.21 1.52
CA ASP A 164 10.23 -11.42 2.62
C ASP A 164 11.68 -11.09 2.23
N LYS A 165 12.03 -11.22 0.95
CA LYS A 165 13.36 -10.87 0.40
C LYS A 165 13.43 -9.46 -0.18
N SER A 166 12.29 -8.80 -0.36
CA SER A 166 12.28 -7.44 -0.86
C SER A 166 12.64 -6.43 0.25
N PRO A 167 13.53 -5.46 -0.02
CA PRO A 167 13.95 -4.50 1.01
C PRO A 167 12.79 -3.60 1.48
N GLY A 168 11.80 -3.40 0.61
CA GLY A 168 10.69 -2.49 0.84
C GLY A 168 11.16 -1.06 1.05
N PHE A 169 10.20 -0.18 1.33
CA PHE A 169 10.48 1.13 1.91
C PHE A 169 9.22 1.69 2.56
N THR A 170 9.40 2.65 3.47
CA THR A 170 8.31 3.39 4.10
C THR A 170 8.16 4.77 3.49
N ALA A 171 7.01 5.40 3.74
CA ALA A 171 6.76 6.76 3.31
C ALA A 171 7.78 7.76 3.91
N GLU A 172 8.31 7.51 5.12
CA GLU A 172 9.37 8.33 5.71
C GLU A 172 10.68 8.26 4.92
N GLN A 173 11.01 7.10 4.32
CA GLN A 173 12.23 6.96 3.52
C GLN A 173 12.14 7.71 2.18
N VAL A 174 10.93 7.98 1.68
CA VAL A 174 10.69 8.81 0.49
C VAL A 174 10.95 10.30 0.76
N GLU A 175 10.82 10.75 2.01
CA GLU A 175 11.00 12.16 2.39
C GLU A 175 12.48 12.63 2.38
N GLY A 176 13.45 11.71 2.29
CA GLY A 176 14.87 11.98 2.49
C GLY A 176 15.27 12.14 3.97
N LYS A 177 16.56 11.98 4.30
CA LYS A 177 17.07 12.05 5.68
C LYS A 177 16.79 13.41 6.33
N LYS A 178 15.81 13.47 7.25
CA LYS A 178 15.65 14.61 8.17
C LYS A 178 16.76 14.60 9.23
N LYS A 179 17.29 15.77 9.59
CA LYS A 179 18.07 15.94 10.84
C LYS A 179 17.18 15.56 12.03
N PRO A 180 17.72 14.93 13.09
CA PRO A 180 16.93 14.48 14.24
C PRO A 180 16.30 15.68 14.95
N GLN A 181 15.01 15.93 14.69
CA GLN A 181 14.21 16.85 15.50
C GLN A 181 13.56 16.08 16.64
N ARG A 182 13.63 16.69 17.82
CA ARG A 182 13.03 16.24 19.08
C ARG A 182 11.58 15.80 18.84
N ARG A 183 11.34 14.49 18.94
CA ARG A 183 10.04 13.83 18.69
C ARG A 183 8.90 14.55 19.42
N ARG A 184 7.97 15.16 18.68
CA ARG A 184 6.57 15.24 19.10
C ARG A 184 5.89 13.98 18.59
N ARG A 185 5.19 13.28 19.49
CA ARG A 185 4.44 12.04 19.24
C ARG A 185 3.34 12.27 18.18
N GLY A 186 3.15 11.27 17.29
CA GLY A 186 2.04 11.12 16.34
C GLY A 186 2.36 11.62 14.92
N ALA A 187 1.98 10.97 13.81
CA ALA A 187 1.25 9.73 13.56
C ALA A 187 1.44 9.38 12.06
N GLY A 188 1.80 8.13 11.75
CA GLY A 188 1.64 7.47 10.44
C GLY A 188 0.67 6.29 10.54
N TYR A 189 -0.24 6.39 11.51
CA TYR A 189 -1.38 5.52 11.73
C TYR A 189 -2.59 6.34 11.26
N ILE A 190 -3.69 5.74 10.80
CA ILE A 190 -4.97 6.47 10.70
C ILE A 190 -5.14 7.21 12.03
N SER A 191 -4.92 8.53 12.05
CA SER A 191 -4.67 9.24 13.32
C SER A 191 -5.94 9.43 14.11
N ASP A 192 -7.07 9.07 13.49
CA ASP A 192 -8.40 9.13 14.02
C ASP A 192 -8.86 7.72 14.48
N PRO A 193 -8.87 7.46 15.80
CA PRO A 193 -9.37 6.20 16.33
C PRO A 193 -10.82 5.91 15.99
N LYS A 194 -11.67 6.94 15.82
CA LYS A 194 -13.08 6.75 15.44
C LYS A 194 -13.18 6.23 14.00
N LYS A 195 -12.39 6.79 13.09
CA LYS A 195 -12.31 6.30 11.70
C LYS A 195 -11.86 4.85 11.64
N ARG A 196 -10.81 4.49 12.37
CA ARG A 196 -10.33 3.10 12.42
C ARG A 196 -11.38 2.15 12.97
N ARG A 197 -12.04 2.52 14.08
CA ARG A 197 -13.09 1.70 14.66
C ARG A 197 -14.27 1.50 13.71
N ALA A 198 -14.66 2.53 12.96
CA ALA A 198 -15.73 2.42 11.96
C ALA A 198 -15.34 1.48 10.81
N ILE A 199 -14.07 1.48 10.39
CA ILE A 199 -13.55 0.56 9.37
C ILE A 199 -13.56 -0.89 9.87
N GLU A 200 -13.01 -1.14 11.06
CA GLU A 200 -12.97 -2.47 11.70
C GLU A 200 -14.38 -3.04 11.87
N LEU A 201 -15.28 -2.25 12.48
CA LEU A 201 -16.67 -2.66 12.73
C LEU A 201 -17.41 -2.98 11.43
N HIS A 202 -17.26 -2.12 10.41
CA HIS A 202 -17.91 -2.35 9.11
C HIS A 202 -17.40 -3.60 8.40
N ALA A 203 -16.10 -3.90 8.50
CA ALA A 203 -15.54 -5.12 7.94
C ALA A 203 -16.06 -6.37 8.67
N GLU A 204 -16.08 -6.34 10.01
CA GLU A 204 -16.64 -7.42 10.85
C GLU A 204 -18.13 -7.65 10.55
N ASP A 205 -18.94 -6.60 10.49
CA ASP A 205 -20.38 -6.68 10.17
C ASP A 205 -20.60 -7.30 8.79
N HIS A 206 -19.76 -6.94 7.80
CA HIS A 206 -19.81 -7.54 6.47
C HIS A 206 -19.45 -9.03 6.47
N ALA A 207 -18.42 -9.42 7.22
CA ALA A 207 -18.02 -10.82 7.34
C ALA A 207 -19.11 -11.64 8.04
N ILE A 208 -19.69 -11.14 9.13
CA ILE A 208 -20.83 -11.78 9.83
C ILE A 208 -21.98 -12.01 8.85
N ALA A 209 -22.42 -10.96 8.15
CA ALA A 209 -23.53 -11.07 7.20
C ALA A 209 -23.24 -12.07 6.06
N HIS A 210 -21.98 -12.18 5.62
CA HIS A 210 -21.55 -13.16 4.62
C HIS A 210 -21.70 -14.60 5.15
N TYR A 211 -21.10 -14.91 6.30
CA TYR A 211 -21.14 -16.25 6.87
C TYR A 211 -22.55 -16.65 7.35
N GLU A 212 -23.32 -15.74 7.96
CA GLU A 212 -24.71 -16.02 8.36
C GLU A 212 -25.59 -16.36 7.15
N LYS A 213 -25.40 -15.64 6.03
CA LYS A 213 -26.11 -15.93 4.77
C LYS A 213 -25.77 -17.32 4.22
N ASP A 214 -24.53 -17.77 4.45
CA ASP A 214 -24.05 -19.10 4.06
C ASP A 214 -24.39 -20.20 5.09
N GLY A 215 -25.23 -19.87 6.08
CA GLY A 215 -25.78 -20.81 7.05
C GLY A 215 -24.90 -21.09 8.25
N TRP A 216 -23.90 -20.25 8.51
CA TRP A 216 -23.06 -20.34 9.71
C TRP A 216 -23.69 -19.59 10.88
N THR A 217 -23.48 -20.10 12.09
CA THR A 217 -23.66 -19.31 13.32
C THR A 217 -22.35 -18.59 13.61
N VAL A 218 -22.40 -17.26 13.75
CA VAL A 218 -21.21 -16.41 13.87
C VAL A 218 -21.16 -15.75 15.25
N GLU A 219 -20.03 -15.91 15.94
CA GLU A 219 -19.73 -15.24 17.21
C GLU A 219 -18.53 -14.29 17.03
N ARG A 220 -18.64 -13.06 17.56
CA ARG A 220 -17.54 -12.08 17.55
C ARG A 220 -16.70 -12.21 18.83
N LEU A 221 -15.40 -12.44 18.70
CA LEU A 221 -14.46 -12.66 19.81
C LEU A 221 -13.42 -11.54 19.95
N GLY A 222 -12.67 -11.27 18.87
CA GLY A 222 -11.61 -10.25 18.79
C GLY A 222 -10.19 -10.71 19.13
N LYS A 223 -9.99 -11.88 19.78
CA LYS A 223 -8.70 -12.60 19.93
C LYS A 223 -8.93 -14.09 20.20
N PRO A 224 -8.07 -15.01 19.71
CA PRO A 224 -6.90 -14.76 18.86
C PRO A 224 -7.22 -14.42 17.40
N TYR A 225 -8.50 -14.47 17.04
CA TYR A 225 -9.08 -14.08 15.74
C TYR A 225 -10.40 -13.33 15.97
N ASP A 226 -10.95 -12.72 14.93
CA ASP A 226 -12.11 -11.83 15.06
C ASP A 226 -13.44 -12.58 15.22
N LEU A 227 -13.71 -13.57 14.35
CA LEU A 227 -14.99 -14.29 14.33
C LEU A 227 -14.82 -15.80 14.44
N ARG A 228 -15.70 -16.44 15.21
CA ARG A 228 -15.88 -17.89 15.25
C ARG A 228 -17.15 -18.27 14.50
N CYS A 229 -17.00 -19.02 13.42
CA CYS A 229 -18.11 -19.49 12.60
C CYS A 229 -18.30 -20.98 12.85
N THR A 230 -19.52 -21.40 13.21
CA THR A 230 -19.86 -22.82 13.43
C THR A 230 -21.05 -23.25 12.58
N ARG A 231 -20.99 -24.46 12.03
CA ARG A 231 -22.09 -25.06 11.26
C ARG A 231 -22.08 -26.57 11.41
N GLY A 232 -22.97 -27.09 12.24
CA GLY A 232 -22.96 -28.51 12.60
C GLY A 232 -21.68 -28.88 13.36
N ALA A 233 -20.86 -29.75 12.78
CA ALA A 233 -19.55 -30.13 13.33
C ALA A 233 -18.38 -29.32 12.74
N GLU A 234 -18.64 -28.46 11.75
CA GLU A 234 -17.63 -27.59 11.16
C GLU A 234 -17.42 -26.35 12.02
N GLU A 235 -16.16 -25.98 12.21
CA GLU A 235 -15.75 -24.74 12.84
C GLU A 235 -14.70 -24.04 11.96
N ARG A 236 -14.86 -22.73 11.80
CA ARG A 236 -13.91 -21.87 11.09
C ARG A 236 -13.63 -20.64 11.93
N HIS A 237 -12.37 -20.26 11.97
CA HIS A 237 -11.91 -19.00 12.54
C HIS A 237 -11.75 -17.99 11.40
N VAL A 238 -12.19 -16.76 11.60
CA VAL A 238 -12.09 -15.72 10.57
C VAL A 238 -11.30 -14.55 11.12
N GLU A 239 -10.23 -14.21 10.41
CA GLU A 239 -9.49 -12.97 10.58
C GLU A 239 -10.05 -11.92 9.62
N VAL A 240 -10.45 -10.75 10.13
CA VAL A 240 -11.16 -9.73 9.37
C VAL A 240 -10.32 -8.46 9.26
N LYS A 241 -10.03 -8.03 8.03
CA LYS A 241 -9.24 -6.81 7.78
C LYS A 241 -10.04 -5.79 6.97
N GLY A 242 -9.99 -4.53 7.39
CA GLY A 242 -10.66 -3.42 6.71
C GLY A 242 -9.67 -2.35 6.25
N THR A 243 -9.85 -1.82 5.03
CA THR A 243 -9.04 -0.69 4.52
C THR A 243 -9.87 0.28 3.67
N THR A 244 -9.52 1.56 3.71
CA THR A 244 -10.04 2.59 2.80
C THR A 244 -9.31 2.61 1.46
N GLY A 245 -8.20 1.87 1.33
CA GLY A 245 -7.40 1.75 0.12
C GLY A 245 -7.67 0.46 -0.65
N ALA A 246 -6.72 0.09 -1.51
CA ALA A 246 -6.67 -1.22 -2.16
C ALA A 246 -6.34 -2.33 -1.14
N ALA A 247 -6.87 -3.53 -1.36
CA ALA A 247 -6.47 -4.74 -0.64
C ALA A 247 -5.15 -5.30 -1.21
N THR A 248 -4.06 -4.56 -1.05
CA THR A 248 -2.72 -4.96 -1.53
C THR A 248 -2.09 -5.96 -0.56
N SER A 249 -1.91 -5.55 0.70
CA SER A 249 -1.45 -6.38 1.80
C SER A 249 -2.11 -5.92 3.10
N VAL A 250 -2.07 -6.77 4.13
CA VAL A 250 -2.69 -6.52 5.43
C VAL A 250 -1.65 -6.63 6.53
N GLU A 251 -1.83 -5.87 7.62
CA GLU A 251 -0.99 -6.02 8.80
C GLU A 251 -1.46 -7.23 9.62
N LEU A 252 -0.52 -8.13 9.91
CA LEU A 252 -0.75 -9.29 10.75
C LEU A 252 0.11 -9.21 12.02
N THR A 253 -0.44 -9.68 13.14
CA THR A 253 0.38 -9.97 14.32
C THR A 253 1.03 -11.35 14.21
N ILE A 254 2.11 -11.57 14.96
CA ILE A 254 2.76 -12.90 15.00
C ILE A 254 1.79 -13.99 15.48
N ASN A 255 0.87 -13.65 16.38
CA ASN A 255 -0.13 -14.60 16.87
C ASN A 255 -1.15 -14.96 15.79
N GLU A 256 -1.58 -14.00 14.96
CA GLU A 256 -2.46 -14.27 13.81
C GLU A 256 -1.77 -15.22 12.81
N VAL A 257 -0.49 -14.97 12.50
CA VAL A 257 0.30 -15.83 11.60
C VAL A 257 0.41 -17.26 12.15
N LEU A 258 0.79 -17.39 13.44
CA LEU A 258 0.93 -18.70 14.08
C LEU A 258 -0.41 -19.44 14.17
N HIS A 259 -1.51 -18.73 14.46
CA HIS A 259 -2.84 -19.30 14.55
C HIS A 259 -3.32 -19.83 13.19
N ALA A 260 -3.07 -19.09 12.11
CA ALA A 260 -3.42 -19.51 10.75
C ALA A 260 -2.57 -20.67 10.23
N ARG A 261 -1.31 -20.81 10.66
CA ARG A 261 -0.40 -21.92 10.29
C ARG A 261 -0.60 -23.18 11.13
N ASP A 262 -1.37 -23.12 12.21
CA ASP A 262 -1.67 -24.29 13.01
C ASP A 262 -2.63 -25.22 12.25
N LYS A 263 -2.23 -26.47 12.06
CA LYS A 263 -2.96 -27.48 11.30
C LYS A 263 -4.26 -27.92 11.96
N ASP A 264 -4.40 -27.66 13.25
CA ASP A 264 -5.63 -27.93 13.99
C ASP A 264 -6.69 -26.82 13.78
N ASN A 265 -6.32 -25.70 13.14
CA ASN A 265 -7.22 -24.59 12.84
C ASN A 265 -7.62 -24.57 11.36
N THR A 266 -8.90 -24.27 11.10
CA THR A 266 -9.36 -23.84 9.78
C THR A 266 -9.59 -22.33 9.83
N VAL A 267 -8.73 -21.57 9.15
CA VAL A 267 -8.76 -20.10 9.20
C VAL A 267 -9.10 -19.54 7.83
N ASP A 268 -10.01 -18.57 7.78
CA ASP A 268 -10.29 -17.78 6.59
C ASP A 268 -9.83 -16.32 6.82
N LEU A 269 -9.28 -15.68 5.78
CA LEU A 269 -8.96 -14.25 5.80
C LEU A 269 -10.02 -13.49 5.00
N TYR A 270 -10.75 -12.60 5.66
CA TYR A 270 -11.81 -11.80 5.06
C TYR A 270 -11.41 -10.33 5.00
N VAL A 271 -11.14 -9.81 3.81
CA VAL A 271 -10.68 -8.43 3.60
C VAL A 271 -11.77 -7.59 2.95
N VAL A 272 -12.12 -6.46 3.55
CA VAL A 272 -13.01 -5.44 2.97
C VAL A 272 -12.21 -4.20 2.61
N SER A 273 -12.24 -3.81 1.34
CA SER A 273 -11.44 -2.72 0.77
C SER A 273 -12.29 -1.62 0.16
N ASP A 274 -11.64 -0.49 -0.16
CA ASP A 274 -12.28 0.75 -0.61
C ASP A 274 -13.43 1.22 0.31
N ILE A 275 -13.29 0.98 1.62
CA ILE A 275 -14.29 1.39 2.61
C ILE A 275 -14.38 2.91 2.60
N LYS A 276 -15.59 3.44 2.41
CA LYS A 276 -15.90 4.85 2.55
C LYS A 276 -16.38 5.12 3.96
N VAL A 277 -15.68 6.01 4.67
CA VAL A 277 -16.07 6.47 5.99
C VAL A 277 -16.64 7.89 5.91
N ASP A 278 -17.86 8.06 6.38
CA ASP A 278 -18.49 9.36 6.58
C ASP A 278 -18.22 9.85 8.01
N THR A 279 -17.42 10.92 8.10
CA THR A 279 -16.99 11.54 9.35
C THR A 279 -17.95 12.64 9.84
N ARG A 280 -19.10 12.83 9.16
CA ARG A 280 -20.11 13.84 9.52
C ARG A 280 -21.03 13.39 10.65
N THR A 281 -21.11 12.09 10.92
CA THR A 281 -21.92 11.50 12.00
C THR A 281 -21.04 11.18 13.22
N ASP A 282 -21.63 10.92 14.38
CA ASP A 282 -20.93 10.32 15.53
C ASP A 282 -21.85 9.26 16.15
N PRO A 283 -21.52 7.95 16.08
CA PRO A 283 -20.29 7.39 15.51
C PRO A 283 -20.19 7.60 13.99
N TYR A 284 -18.96 7.49 13.47
CA TYR A 284 -18.71 7.53 12.03
C TYR A 284 -19.44 6.36 11.36
N THR A 285 -20.03 6.62 10.20
CA THR A 285 -20.69 5.58 9.41
C THR A 285 -19.78 5.14 8.27
N ALA A 286 -19.76 3.85 7.97
CA ALA A 286 -18.95 3.29 6.91
C ALA A 286 -19.83 2.57 5.88
N SER A 287 -19.32 2.48 4.66
CA SER A 287 -19.99 1.85 3.52
C SER A 287 -18.95 1.34 2.53
N GLY A 288 -19.38 0.50 1.58
CA GLY A 288 -18.50 -0.15 0.61
C GLY A 288 -18.33 -1.64 0.91
N ASN A 289 -18.17 -2.45 -0.13
CA ASN A 289 -18.32 -3.90 -0.05
C ASN A 289 -17.36 -4.64 -0.99
N LYS A 290 -16.20 -4.06 -1.31
CA LYS A 290 -15.20 -4.75 -2.14
C LYS A 290 -14.49 -5.79 -1.28
N VAL A 291 -15.00 -7.02 -1.34
CA VAL A 291 -14.55 -8.16 -0.54
C VAL A 291 -13.49 -8.95 -1.30
N THR A 292 -12.45 -9.37 -0.58
CA THR A 292 -11.54 -10.45 -0.97
C THR A 292 -11.54 -11.48 0.15
N LEU A 293 -11.89 -12.73 -0.17
CA LEU A 293 -11.96 -13.83 0.79
C LEU A 293 -10.95 -14.91 0.39
N PHE A 294 -10.06 -15.24 1.32
CA PHE A 294 -9.16 -16.39 1.20
C PHE A 294 -9.65 -17.47 2.16
N THR A 295 -10.17 -18.57 1.61
CA THR A 295 -10.64 -19.72 2.40
C THR A 295 -9.49 -20.68 2.70
N ASN A 296 -9.46 -21.26 3.90
CA ASN A 296 -8.36 -22.11 4.38
C ASN A 296 -7.01 -21.41 4.19
N TRP A 297 -6.99 -20.13 4.56
CA TRP A 297 -5.85 -19.25 4.38
C TRP A 297 -4.73 -19.62 5.33
N GLU A 298 -3.54 -19.79 4.75
CA GLU A 298 -2.28 -19.95 5.45
C GLU A 298 -1.28 -18.94 4.86
N PRO A 299 -0.75 -17.98 5.64
CA PRO A 299 0.22 -17.02 5.13
C PRO A 299 1.56 -17.72 4.82
N ALA A 300 1.96 -17.72 3.55
CA ALA A 300 3.28 -18.18 3.11
C ALA A 300 4.39 -17.29 3.68
N GLU A 301 5.61 -17.82 3.81
CA GLU A 301 6.72 -17.05 4.41
C GLU A 301 7.20 -15.95 3.45
N GLU A 302 7.27 -16.27 2.16
CA GLU A 302 7.61 -15.38 1.06
C GLU A 302 6.67 -14.17 0.95
N ASP A 303 5.42 -14.28 1.41
CA ASP A 303 4.44 -13.20 1.41
C ASP A 303 4.51 -12.28 2.65
N LEU A 304 5.38 -12.58 3.61
CA LEU A 304 5.49 -11.83 4.86
C LEU A 304 6.68 -10.89 4.85
N ARG A 305 6.45 -9.61 5.20
CA ARG A 305 7.50 -8.65 5.50
C ARG A 305 7.48 -8.24 6.97
N PRO A 306 8.57 -8.40 7.73
CA PRO A 306 8.60 -7.98 9.12
C PRO A 306 8.52 -6.43 9.23
N ARG A 307 7.56 -5.95 10.03
CA ARG A 307 7.31 -4.50 10.25
C ARG A 307 7.63 -4.02 11.65
N LYS A 308 7.54 -4.91 12.64
CA LYS A 308 7.76 -4.62 14.07
C LYS A 308 8.76 -5.62 14.62
N TYR A 309 9.65 -5.13 15.49
CA TYR A 309 10.66 -5.94 16.14
C TYR A 309 10.63 -5.69 17.65
N GLU A 310 10.86 -6.76 18.41
CA GLU A 310 11.21 -6.68 19.81
C GLU A 310 12.73 -6.46 19.94
N TYR A 311 13.16 -5.61 20.87
CA TYR A 311 14.57 -5.32 21.12
C TYR A 311 14.98 -5.70 22.54
N ARG A 312 15.93 -6.63 22.65
CA ARG A 312 16.60 -6.97 23.91
C ARG A 312 17.66 -5.91 24.24
N LEU A 313 17.51 -5.24 25.38
CA LEU A 313 18.52 -4.30 25.88
C LEU A 313 19.83 -5.04 26.22
N PRO A 314 21.00 -4.44 25.98
CA PRO A 314 22.27 -5.03 26.38
C PRO A 314 22.41 -5.08 27.91
N ASP A 315 23.09 -6.10 28.43
CA ASP A 315 23.41 -6.19 29.86
C ASP A 315 24.36 -5.07 30.26
N THR A 316 23.97 -4.25 31.24
CA THR A 316 24.77 -3.12 31.75
C THR A 316 25.59 -3.47 32.99
N THR A 317 25.67 -4.75 33.36
CA THR A 317 26.53 -5.21 34.44
C THR A 317 27.96 -5.33 33.92
N ASN A 318 28.80 -4.34 34.27
CA ASN A 318 30.26 -4.48 34.23
C ASN A 318 30.73 -5.54 35.22
#